data_AF-A0A960UR13-F1
#
_entry.id   AF-A0A960UR13-F1
#
_cell.length_a   1.000
_cell.length_b   1.000
_cell.length_c   1.000
_cell.angle_alpha   90.00
_cell.angle_beta   90.00
_cell.angle_gamma   90.00
#
_symmetry.space_group_name_H-M   'P 1'
#
loop_
_entity.id
_entity.type
_entity.pdbx_description
1 polymer ?
#
loop_
_entity_poly.entity_id
_entity_poly.type
_entity_poly.pdbx_seq_one_letter_code
_entity_poly.pdbx_strand_id
1 'polypeptide(L)'
;PNAIPADHKQDYRITQSAEDFAESLGRILEGYTVEDFHPGYAGLRPRLQIDGKNFGDFYVEKEGPWIHLLGIESPGLTSAASLSREVMELLGIAEKVD
;
A
#
# COMPACT_ATOMS: atom_id res chain seq x y z
N PRO A 1 -1.76 9.43 -10.22
CA PRO A 1 -1.39 8.04 -9.86
C PRO A 1 0.09 7.80 -10.15
N ASN A 2 0.91 7.69 -9.11
CA ASN A 2 2.37 7.53 -9.16
C ASN A 2 2.82 6.05 -9.03
N ALA A 3 1.90 5.10 -9.22
CA ALA A 3 2.19 3.69 -9.11
C ALA A 3 2.14 3.04 -10.50
N ILE A 4 3.17 2.28 -10.82
CA ILE A 4 3.28 1.50 -12.05
C ILE A 4 3.17 0.00 -11.73
N PRO A 5 2.81 -0.86 -12.69
CA PRO A 5 2.92 -2.31 -12.55
C PRO A 5 4.38 -2.69 -12.25
N ALA A 6 4.54 -3.63 -11.33
CA ALA A 6 5.82 -4.25 -11.01
C ALA A 6 5.93 -5.61 -11.71
N ASP A 7 7.09 -5.91 -12.28
CA ASP A 7 7.29 -7.16 -13.03
C ASP A 7 7.43 -8.38 -12.09
N HIS A 8 8.00 -8.19 -10.89
CA HIS A 8 8.20 -9.24 -9.89
C HIS A 8 8.37 -8.67 -8.47
N LYS A 9 8.47 -9.54 -7.46
CA LYS A 9 8.54 -9.18 -6.02
C LYS A 9 9.83 -8.47 -5.58
N GLN A 10 10.76 -8.22 -6.50
CA GLN A 10 12.00 -7.48 -6.25
C GLN A 10 12.12 -6.25 -7.15
N ASP A 11 11.05 -5.89 -7.86
CA ASP A 11 11.04 -4.74 -8.74
C ASP A 11 10.82 -3.44 -7.94
N TYR A 12 11.92 -2.91 -7.42
CA TYR A 12 11.96 -1.63 -6.70
C TYR A 12 12.55 -0.51 -7.55
N ARG A 13 12.46 -0.61 -8.89
CA ARG A 13 12.97 0.43 -9.79
C ARG A 13 12.19 1.72 -9.59
N ILE A 14 12.92 2.84 -9.52
CA ILE A 14 12.32 4.17 -9.57
C ILE A 14 12.40 4.63 -11.02
N THR A 15 11.25 4.77 -11.67
CA THR A 15 11.15 5.12 -13.09
C THR A 15 10.78 6.58 -13.32
N GLN A 16 10.26 7.26 -12.30
CA GLN A 16 9.90 8.68 -12.38
C GLN A 16 11.17 9.53 -12.32
N SER A 17 11.29 10.53 -13.20
CA SER A 17 12.44 11.42 -13.21
C SER A 17 12.31 12.56 -12.19
N ALA A 18 13.41 13.27 -11.93
CA ALA A 18 13.39 14.47 -11.10
C ALA A 18 12.52 15.57 -11.72
N GLU A 19 12.53 15.67 -13.05
CA GLU A 19 11.72 16.63 -13.82
C GLU A 19 10.21 16.34 -13.67
N ASP A 20 9.80 15.07 -13.78
CA ASP A 20 8.39 14.67 -13.58
C ASP A 20 7.88 15.06 -12.17
N PHE A 21 8.73 14.85 -11.16
CA PHE A 21 8.42 15.19 -9.79
C PHE A 21 8.38 16.72 -9.58
N ALA A 22 9.37 17.43 -10.10
CA ALA A 22 9.46 18.88 -10.06
C ALA A 22 8.25 19.55 -10.74
N GLU A 23 7.77 19.05 -11.87
CA GLU A 23 6.57 19.58 -12.52
C GLU A 23 5.32 19.42 -11.62
N SER A 24 5.18 18.25 -10.98
CA SER A 24 4.05 17.96 -10.11
C SER A 24 4.07 18.80 -8.82
N LEU A 25 5.25 18.93 -8.19
CA LEU A 25 5.43 19.70 -6.95
C LEU A 25 5.19 21.20 -7.15
N GLY A 26 5.45 21.72 -8.36
CA GLY A 26 5.35 23.15 -8.67
C GLY A 26 3.93 23.70 -8.59
N ARG A 27 2.94 22.79 -8.49
CA ARG A 27 1.54 23.12 -8.25
C ARG A 27 1.22 23.35 -6.76
N ILE A 28 2.17 23.08 -5.88
CA ILE A 28 2.01 23.07 -4.41
C ILE A 28 3.04 23.97 -3.74
N LEU A 29 4.29 23.93 -4.19
CA LEU A 29 5.43 24.59 -3.56
C LEU A 29 6.30 25.28 -4.62
N GLU A 30 6.95 26.38 -4.25
CA GLU A 30 7.96 27.08 -5.05
C GLU A 30 9.31 27.11 -4.30
N GLY A 31 10.38 27.55 -4.98
CA GLY A 31 11.69 27.79 -4.36
C GLY A 31 12.65 26.60 -4.34
N TYR A 32 12.51 25.68 -5.29
CA TYR A 32 13.43 24.55 -5.52
C TYR A 32 13.90 24.54 -6.98
N THR A 33 14.97 23.80 -7.25
CA THR A 33 15.41 23.44 -8.61
C THR A 33 15.30 21.93 -8.82
N VAL A 34 15.43 21.47 -10.07
CA VAL A 34 15.36 20.03 -10.37
C VAL A 34 16.50 19.26 -9.69
N GLU A 35 17.66 19.91 -9.56
CA GLU A 35 18.87 19.39 -8.94
C GLU A 35 18.73 19.15 -7.43
N ASP A 36 17.72 19.74 -6.79
CA ASP A 36 17.39 19.50 -5.38
C ASP A 36 16.77 18.10 -5.16
N PHE A 37 16.32 17.43 -6.24
CA PHE A 37 15.68 16.12 -6.15
C PHE A 37 16.62 14.98 -6.51
N HIS A 38 16.55 13.94 -5.70
CA HIS A 38 17.11 12.63 -6.01
C HIS A 38 16.09 11.53 -5.68
N PRO A 39 16.15 10.37 -6.36
CA PRO A 39 15.33 9.23 -6.00
C PRO A 39 15.48 8.87 -4.51
N GLY A 40 14.35 8.70 -3.83
CA GLY A 40 14.30 8.19 -2.46
C GLY A 40 14.20 6.67 -2.47
N TYR A 41 13.00 6.16 -2.18
CA TYR A 41 12.70 4.73 -2.20
C TYR A 41 11.46 4.45 -3.03
N ALA A 42 11.38 3.23 -3.57
CA ALA A 42 10.16 2.65 -4.12
C ALA A 42 9.57 1.63 -3.16
N GLY A 43 8.27 1.40 -3.25
CA GLY A 43 7.57 0.36 -2.49
C GLY A 43 6.68 -0.48 -3.40
N LEU A 44 6.61 -1.78 -3.11
CA LEU A 44 5.68 -2.70 -3.76
C LEU A 44 4.34 -2.70 -3.02
N ARG A 45 3.27 -2.35 -3.75
CA ARG A 45 1.90 -2.31 -3.21
C ARG A 45 1.23 -3.67 -3.45
N PRO A 46 0.83 -4.41 -2.41
CA PRO A 46 0.27 -5.75 -2.56
C PRO A 46 -1.22 -5.69 -2.93
N ARG A 47 -1.55 -5.05 -4.06
CA ARG A 47 -2.95 -4.96 -4.55
C ARG A 47 -3.48 -6.34 -4.87
N LEU A 48 -4.71 -6.61 -4.43
CA LEU A 48 -5.44 -7.80 -4.81
C LEU A 48 -6.26 -7.52 -6.08
N GLN A 49 -6.03 -8.34 -7.11
CA GLN A 49 -6.79 -8.31 -8.34
C GLN A 49 -7.36 -9.69 -8.63
N ILE A 50 -8.63 -9.73 -9.03
CA ILE A 50 -9.31 -10.93 -9.51
C ILE A 50 -9.75 -10.64 -10.94
N ASP A 51 -9.37 -11.50 -11.88
CA ASP A 51 -9.66 -11.35 -13.31
C ASP A 51 -9.26 -9.96 -13.87
N GLY A 52 -8.12 -9.44 -13.41
CA GLY A 52 -7.59 -8.13 -13.81
C GLY A 52 -8.35 -6.91 -13.23
N LYS A 53 -9.34 -7.13 -12.36
CA LYS A 53 -10.07 -6.06 -11.66
C LYS A 53 -9.63 -5.97 -10.21
N ASN A 54 -9.56 -4.75 -9.69
CA ASN A 54 -9.26 -4.53 -8.27
C ASN A 54 -10.37 -5.14 -7.41
N PHE A 55 -9.98 -5.98 -6.46
CA PHE A 55 -10.89 -6.62 -5.53
C PHE A 55 -10.83 -5.93 -4.17
N GLY A 56 -11.79 -5.04 -3.92
CA GLY A 56 -11.96 -4.34 -2.64
C GLY A 56 -10.69 -3.63 -2.14
N ASP A 57 -10.73 -3.25 -0.86
CA ASP A 57 -9.56 -2.75 -0.15
C ASP A 57 -8.75 -3.91 0.44
N PHE A 58 -9.38 -4.83 1.18
CA PHE A 58 -8.73 -5.96 1.85
C PHE A 58 -9.55 -7.24 1.71
N TYR A 59 -8.89 -8.39 1.83
CA TYR A 59 -9.54 -9.68 1.99
C TYR A 59 -8.94 -10.40 3.20
N VAL A 60 -9.77 -10.69 4.20
CA VAL A 60 -9.38 -11.37 5.43
C VAL A 60 -10.14 -12.69 5.51
N GLU A 61 -9.43 -13.81 5.59
CA GLU A 61 -10.05 -15.13 5.61
C GLU A 61 -9.28 -16.09 6.52
N LYS A 62 -10.01 -16.95 7.22
CA LYS A 62 -9.43 -18.04 8.02
C LYS A 62 -9.54 -19.36 7.26
N GLU A 63 -8.40 -19.99 7.01
CA GLU A 63 -8.32 -21.31 6.37
C GLU A 63 -7.48 -22.25 7.24
N GLY A 64 -8.16 -23.20 7.90
CA GLY A 64 -7.51 -24.10 8.86
C GLY A 64 -6.84 -23.33 10.02
N PRO A 65 -5.53 -23.52 10.27
CA PRO A 65 -4.80 -22.80 11.31
C PRO A 65 -4.30 -21.40 10.88
N TRP A 66 -4.57 -20.98 9.63
CA TRP A 66 -4.03 -19.74 9.07
C TRP A 66 -5.11 -18.66 8.98
N ILE A 67 -4.70 -17.40 9.17
CA ILE A 67 -5.50 -16.23 8.85
C ILE A 67 -4.74 -15.45 7.77
N HIS A 68 -5.36 -15.34 6.59
CA HIS A 68 -4.82 -14.65 5.43
C HIS A 68 -5.28 -13.20 5.45
N LEU A 69 -4.34 -12.27 5.32
CA LEU A 69 -4.61 -10.85 5.09
C LEU A 69 -4.05 -10.51 3.72
N LEU A 70 -4.93 -10.49 2.71
CA LEU A 70 -4.57 -10.23 1.33
C LEU A 70 -5.00 -8.83 0.94
N GLY A 71 -4.30 -8.27 -0.05
CA GLY A 71 -4.68 -6.96 -0.59
C GLY A 71 -4.32 -5.78 0.31
N ILE A 72 -3.46 -5.93 1.34
CA ILE A 72 -3.11 -4.87 2.31
C ILE A 72 -2.30 -3.73 1.66
N GLU A 73 -2.97 -3.00 0.78
CA GLU A 73 -2.59 -1.74 0.17
C GLU A 73 -3.11 -0.58 1.03
N SER A 74 -2.97 0.68 0.64
CA SER A 74 -3.76 1.79 1.17
C SER A 74 -5.26 1.47 1.09
N PRO A 75 -6.02 1.62 2.19
CA PRO A 75 -5.68 2.31 3.45
C PRO A 75 -5.08 1.41 4.57
N GLY A 76 -4.20 0.45 4.28
CA GLY A 76 -3.81 -0.64 5.16
C GLY A 76 -3.14 -0.22 6.46
N LEU A 77 -2.19 0.72 6.40
CA LEU A 77 -1.57 1.26 7.62
C LEU A 77 -2.60 1.99 8.48
N THR A 78 -3.46 2.80 7.88
CA THR A 78 -4.51 3.53 8.59
C THR A 78 -5.63 2.61 9.10
N SER A 79 -5.83 1.45 8.48
CA SER A 79 -6.83 0.45 8.85
C SER A 79 -6.28 -0.65 9.76
N ALA A 80 -5.02 -0.57 10.18
CA ALA A 80 -4.35 -1.63 10.95
C ALA A 80 -5.10 -2.02 12.24
N ALA A 81 -5.64 -1.04 12.97
CA ALA A 81 -6.42 -1.29 14.19
C ALA A 81 -7.76 -2.00 13.90
N SER A 82 -8.43 -1.67 12.80
CA SER A 82 -9.65 -2.36 12.39
C SER A 82 -9.37 -3.77 11.89
N LEU A 83 -8.30 -3.94 11.10
CA LEU A 83 -7.82 -5.26 10.67
C LEU A 83 -7.46 -6.16 11.86
N SER A 84 -6.84 -5.61 12.91
CA SER A 84 -6.56 -6.41 14.11
C SER A 84 -7.81 -6.89 14.83
N ARG A 85 -8.90 -6.11 14.83
CA ARG A 85 -10.17 -6.53 15.44
C ARG A 85 -10.80 -7.69 14.68
N GLU A 86 -10.85 -7.59 13.35
CA GLU A 86 -11.30 -8.67 12.47
C GLU A 86 -10.51 -9.98 12.74
N VAL A 87 -9.18 -9.87 12.86
CA VAL A 87 -8.32 -11.02 13.18
C VAL A 87 -8.62 -11.60 14.57
N MET A 88 -8.85 -10.76 15.58
CA MET A 88 -9.21 -11.23 16.93
C MET A 88 -10.56 -11.96 16.95
N GLU A 89 -11.55 -11.45 16.20
CA GLU A 89 -12.85 -12.10 16.04
C GLU A 89 -12.71 -13.49 15.41
N LEU A 90 -11.92 -13.62 14.34
CA LEU A 90 -11.61 -14.91 13.70
C LEU A 90 -10.85 -15.89 14.61
N LEU A 91 -10.10 -15.38 15.59
CA LEU A 91 -9.43 -16.16 16.62
C LEU A 91 -10.35 -16.51 17.81
N GLY A 92 -11.54 -15.92 17.90
CA GLY A 92 -12.44 -16.09 19.05
C GLY A 92 -11.95 -15.42 20.33
N ILE A 93 -11.10 -14.39 20.21
CA ILE A 93 -10.60 -13.61 21.34
C ILE A 93 -11.60 -12.49 21.60
N ALA A 94 -12.31 -12.53 22.72
CA ALA A 94 -13.22 -11.45 23.12
C ALA A 94 -12.42 -10.19 23.50
N GLU A 95 -12.80 -9.01 22.99
CA GLU A 95 -12.30 -7.74 23.51
C GLU A 95 -12.65 -7.67 25.01
N LYS A 96 -11.64 -7.52 25.86
CA LYS A 96 -11.87 -7.07 27.24
C LYS A 96 -12.29 -5.61 27.14
N VAL A 97 -13.58 -5.37 27.40
CA VAL A 97 -14.06 -4.02 27.67
C VAL A 97 -13.58 -3.69 29.09
N ASP A 98 -12.51 -2.90 29.18
CA ASP A 98 -12.07 -2.26 30.42
C ASP A 98 -12.98 -1.05 30.75
#